data_AF-A0A1H9DY60-F1
#
_entry.id   AF-A0A1H9DY60-F1
#
_cell.length_a   1.000
_cell.length_b   1.000
_cell.length_c   1.000
_cell.angle_alpha   90.00
_cell.angle_beta   90.00
_cell.angle_gamma   90.00
#
_symmetry.space_group_name_H-M   'P 1'
#
loop_
_entity.id
_entity.type
_entity.pdbx_description
1 polymer ?
#
loop_
_entity_poly.entity_id
_entity_poly.type
_entity_poly.pdbx_seq_one_letter_code
_entity_poly.pdbx_strand_id
1 'polypeptide(L)'
;MAWTREEAFDYLKTVYTDEVMQDEKRRVFKMLNRQLYERLDDLAINNALSDKSEKQLKFFKEFTFMPGDNIFQSMRYLFLMARGEKERDRQTTEQHLNRIYKSLFQAAGWKNPVIPDSFWETPLGIACTIAEKGVEEVYPILDEMK
;
A
#
# COMPACT_ATOMS: atom_id res chain seq x y z
N MET A 1 -9.33 -16.78 20.46
CA MET A 1 -8.21 -17.34 21.25
C MET A 1 -7.28 -16.18 21.57
N ALA A 2 -6.44 -16.23 22.60
CA ALA A 2 -5.44 -15.17 22.78
C ALA A 2 -4.30 -15.43 21.79
N TRP A 3 -4.18 -14.60 20.74
CA TRP A 3 -3.03 -14.64 19.83
C TRP A 3 -1.75 -14.28 20.57
N THR A 4 -0.66 -15.01 20.29
CA THR A 4 0.69 -14.53 20.56
C THR A 4 1.25 -13.78 19.36
N ARG A 5 2.28 -12.96 19.59
CA ARG A 5 2.99 -12.23 18.53
C ARG A 5 3.57 -13.16 17.46
N GLU A 6 4.14 -14.28 17.88
CA GLU A 6 4.74 -15.27 16.98
C GLU A 6 3.68 -15.97 16.13
N GLU A 7 2.59 -16.46 16.76
CA GLU A 7 1.48 -17.09 16.04
C GLU A 7 0.80 -16.14 15.06
N ALA A 8 0.67 -14.86 15.43
CA ALA A 8 0.10 -13.85 14.55
C ALA A 8 0.97 -13.65 13.31
N PHE A 9 2.29 -13.50 13.45
CA PHE A 9 3.18 -13.39 12.30
C PHE A 9 3.22 -14.66 11.45
N ASP A 10 3.21 -15.84 12.07
CA ASP A 10 3.19 -17.10 11.32
C ASP A 10 1.91 -17.27 10.52
N TYR A 11 0.76 -16.90 11.08
CA TYR A 11 -0.49 -16.86 10.34
C TYR A 11 -0.46 -15.80 9.23
N LEU A 12 0.01 -14.58 9.52
CA LEU A 12 0.12 -13.50 8.54
C LEU A 12 1.02 -13.86 7.35
N LYS A 13 2.08 -14.66 7.53
CA LYS A 13 2.89 -15.19 6.41
C LYS A 13 2.06 -16.04 5.44
N THR A 14 1.07 -16.78 5.94
CA THR A 14 0.17 -17.59 5.09
C THR A 14 -0.85 -16.75 4.34
N VAL A 15 -1.24 -15.61 4.92
CA VAL A 15 -2.22 -14.67 4.34
C VAL A 15 -1.58 -13.73 3.34
N TYR A 16 -0.46 -13.11 3.72
CA TYR A 16 0.24 -12.12 2.91
C TYR A 16 1.08 -12.79 1.83
N THR A 17 0.47 -13.52 0.90
CA THR A 17 1.19 -14.16 -0.21
C THR A 17 1.67 -13.13 -1.24
N ASP A 18 2.54 -13.55 -2.15
CA ASP A 18 2.97 -12.70 -3.28
C ASP A 18 1.81 -12.37 -4.22
N GLU A 19 0.79 -13.24 -4.30
CA GLU A 19 -0.44 -13.00 -5.03
C GLU A 19 -1.25 -11.85 -4.42
N VAL A 20 -1.47 -11.87 -3.10
CA VAL A 20 -2.14 -10.77 -2.39
C VAL A 20 -1.40 -9.45 -2.59
N MET A 21 -0.06 -9.48 -2.57
CA MET A 21 0.74 -8.30 -2.87
C MET A 21 0.54 -7.79 -4.30
N GLN A 22 0.49 -8.68 -5.30
CA GLN A 22 0.24 -8.30 -6.69
C GLN A 22 -1.15 -7.71 -6.89
N ASP A 23 -2.17 -8.30 -6.29
CA ASP A 23 -3.54 -7.81 -6.44
C ASP A 23 -3.74 -6.46 -5.76
N GLU A 24 -3.14 -6.28 -4.57
CA GLU A 24 -3.17 -5.00 -3.89
C GLU A 24 -2.39 -3.92 -4.66
N LYS A 25 -1.24 -4.30 -5.24
CA LYS A 25 -0.49 -3.44 -6.15
C LYS A 25 -1.33 -2.99 -7.35
N ARG A 26 -2.05 -3.93 -7.99
CA ARG A 26 -2.93 -3.62 -9.12
C ARG A 26 -4.08 -2.70 -8.71
N ARG A 27 -4.67 -2.92 -7.52
CA ARG A 27 -5.72 -2.05 -6.96
C ARG A 27 -5.21 -0.63 -6.77
N VAL A 28 -4.08 -0.47 -6.10
CA VAL A 28 -3.43 0.84 -5.88
C VAL A 28 -3.05 1.51 -7.21
N PHE A 29 -2.48 0.76 -8.16
CA PHE A 29 -2.16 1.30 -9.47
C PHE A 29 -3.41 1.82 -10.18
N LYS A 30 -4.52 1.07 -10.18
CA LYS A 30 -5.79 1.52 -10.79
C LYS A 30 -6.29 2.82 -10.16
N MET A 31 -6.19 2.95 -8.83
CA MET A 31 -6.58 4.18 -8.12
C MET A 31 -5.74 5.37 -8.55
N LEU A 32 -4.41 5.24 -8.50
CA LEU A 32 -3.49 6.32 -8.88
C LEU A 32 -3.60 6.69 -10.36
N ASN A 33 -3.74 5.70 -11.23
CA ASN A 33 -3.89 5.92 -12.66
C ASN A 33 -5.20 6.67 -12.94
N ARG A 34 -6.30 6.29 -12.28
CA ARG A 34 -7.56 7.02 -12.39
C ARG A 34 -7.42 8.46 -11.92
N GLN A 35 -6.83 8.70 -10.76
CA GLN A 35 -6.58 10.05 -10.24
C GLN A 35 -5.73 10.90 -11.20
N LEU A 36 -4.71 10.32 -11.82
CA LEU A 36 -3.87 11.01 -12.80
C LEU A 36 -4.70 11.49 -14.00
N TYR A 37 -5.45 10.58 -14.64
CA TYR A 37 -6.24 10.94 -15.82
C TYR A 37 -7.37 11.91 -15.47
N GLU A 38 -8.05 11.74 -14.34
CA GLU A 38 -9.06 12.71 -13.86
C GLU A 38 -8.47 14.13 -13.72
N ARG A 39 -7.23 14.26 -13.21
CA ARG A 39 -6.57 15.56 -13.08
C ARG A 39 -6.10 16.15 -14.41
N LEU A 40 -5.68 15.31 -15.35
CA LEU A 40 -5.33 15.77 -16.70
C LEU A 40 -6.58 16.24 -17.46
N ASP A 41 -7.72 15.56 -17.26
CA ASP A 41 -9.01 15.93 -17.82
C ASP A 41 -9.52 17.25 -17.21
N ASP A 42 -9.45 17.43 -15.88
CA ASP A 42 -9.81 18.68 -15.18
C ASP A 42 -9.04 19.90 -15.72
N LEU A 43 -7.82 19.68 -16.20
CA LEU A 43 -6.93 20.70 -16.76
C LEU A 43 -7.01 20.82 -18.29
N ALA A 44 -7.86 20.04 -18.96
CA ALA A 44 -7.99 19.96 -20.42
C ALA A 44 -6.66 19.65 -21.15
N ILE A 45 -5.81 18.82 -20.55
CA ILE A 45 -4.49 18.41 -21.07
C ILE A 45 -4.29 16.90 -21.03
N ASN A 46 -5.36 16.13 -21.26
CA ASN A 46 -5.33 14.67 -21.34
C ASN A 46 -4.32 14.10 -22.35
N ASN A 47 -3.95 14.88 -23.37
CA ASN A 47 -2.92 14.53 -24.35
C ASN A 47 -1.49 14.88 -23.91
N ALA A 48 -1.27 15.35 -22.68
CA ALA A 48 0.06 15.73 -22.19
C ALA A 48 0.97 14.53 -21.88
N LEU A 49 0.40 13.33 -21.71
CA LEU A 49 1.18 12.11 -21.53
C LEU A 49 1.77 11.65 -22.86
N SER A 50 3.09 11.50 -22.91
CA SER A 50 3.75 10.92 -24.08
C SER A 50 3.46 9.42 -24.22
N ASP A 51 3.44 8.90 -25.44
CA ASP A 51 3.33 7.45 -25.72
C ASP A 51 4.36 6.62 -24.93
N LYS A 52 5.55 7.18 -24.70
CA LYS A 52 6.60 6.56 -23.91
C LYS A 52 6.17 6.42 -22.44
N SER A 53 5.58 7.46 -21.87
CA SER A 53 5.07 7.47 -20.50
C SER A 53 3.93 6.46 -20.34
N GLU A 54 3.02 6.39 -21.31
CA GLU A 54 1.92 5.41 -21.27
C GLU A 54 2.41 3.96 -21.36
N LYS A 55 3.40 3.68 -22.22
CA LYS A 55 4.04 2.36 -22.28
C LYS A 55 4.71 2.00 -20.95
N GLN A 56 5.38 2.95 -20.30
CA GLN A 56 5.96 2.73 -18.98
C GLN A 56 4.90 2.48 -17.90
N LEU A 57 3.76 3.18 -17.95
CA LEU A 57 2.63 2.95 -17.04
C LEU A 57 2.07 1.53 -17.14
N LYS A 58 2.04 0.94 -18.35
CA LYS A 58 1.61 -0.46 -18.54
C LYS A 58 2.50 -1.46 -17.81
N PHE A 59 3.81 -1.23 -17.79
CA PHE A 59 4.77 -2.09 -17.09
C PHE A 59 4.53 -2.16 -15.57
N PHE A 60 3.95 -1.13 -14.95
CA PHE A 60 3.58 -1.19 -13.53
C PHE A 60 2.48 -2.22 -13.23
N LYS A 61 1.65 -2.59 -14.22
CA LYS A 61 0.65 -3.65 -14.09
C LYS A 61 1.24 -5.05 -14.25
N GLU A 62 2.36 -5.15 -14.96
CA GLU A 62 2.92 -6.43 -15.43
C GLU A 62 4.07 -6.92 -14.55
N PHE A 63 4.93 -6.03 -14.08
CA PHE A 63 6.09 -6.44 -13.27
C PHE A 63 5.81 -6.40 -11.78
N THR A 64 6.25 -7.42 -11.05
CA THR A 64 6.21 -7.45 -9.59
C THR A 64 7.11 -6.39 -8.97
N PHE A 65 8.32 -6.22 -9.51
CA PHE A 65 9.35 -5.32 -8.99
C PHE A 65 9.53 -4.09 -9.88
N MET A 66 9.52 -2.90 -9.26
CA MET A 66 9.77 -1.64 -9.95
C MET A 66 10.95 -0.92 -9.28
N PRO A 67 12.07 -0.67 -9.99
CA PRO A 67 13.20 0.04 -9.42
C PRO A 67 12.86 1.50 -9.07
N GLY A 68 13.65 2.09 -8.18
CA GLY A 68 13.51 3.49 -7.75
C GLY A 68 12.63 3.67 -6.50
N ASP A 69 12.51 4.92 -6.07
CA ASP A 69 11.83 5.29 -4.83
C ASP A 69 10.36 5.65 -5.09
N ASN A 70 9.51 4.61 -5.14
CA ASN A 70 8.10 4.74 -5.53
C ASN A 70 7.15 4.14 -4.48
N ILE A 71 5.86 4.39 -4.67
CA ILE A 71 4.81 3.89 -3.76
C ILE A 71 4.81 2.36 -3.65
N PHE A 72 5.10 1.63 -4.74
CA PHE A 72 5.09 0.17 -4.74
C PHE A 72 6.24 -0.44 -3.94
N GLN A 73 7.40 0.22 -3.86
CA GLN A 73 8.44 -0.15 -2.91
C GLN A 73 8.02 0.07 -1.46
N SER A 74 7.23 1.13 -1.21
CA SER A 74 6.69 1.39 0.12
C SER A 74 5.63 0.36 0.51
N MET A 75 4.78 -0.05 -0.44
CA MET A 75 3.86 -1.17 -0.24
C MET A 75 4.62 -2.46 0.08
N ARG A 76 5.65 -2.80 -0.71
CA ARG A 76 6.49 -3.97 -0.45
C ARG A 76 7.10 -3.94 0.94
N TYR A 77 7.64 -2.78 1.35
CA TYR A 77 8.23 -2.61 2.68
C TYR A 77 7.23 -2.98 3.78
N LEU A 78 6.01 -2.45 3.71
CA LEU A 78 4.98 -2.71 4.73
C LEU A 78 4.46 -4.16 4.68
N PHE A 79 4.38 -4.76 3.50
CA PHE A 79 4.04 -6.18 3.37
C PHE A 79 5.09 -7.09 4.02
N LEU A 80 6.39 -6.80 3.85
CA LEU A 80 7.47 -7.53 4.52
C LEU A 80 7.40 -7.37 6.05
N MET A 81 7.02 -6.18 6.53
CA MET A 81 6.76 -5.98 7.96
C MET A 81 5.57 -6.79 8.45
N ALA A 82 4.47 -6.82 7.69
CA ALA A 82 3.28 -7.61 8.04
C ALA A 82 3.59 -9.12 8.12
N ARG A 83 4.51 -9.63 7.30
CA ARG A 83 5.02 -11.01 7.36
C ARG A 83 6.00 -11.27 8.52
N GLY A 84 6.43 -10.23 9.24
CA GLY A 84 7.50 -10.34 10.23
C GLY A 84 8.89 -10.59 9.62
N GLU A 85 9.05 -10.42 8.31
CA GLU A 85 10.32 -10.58 7.58
C GLU A 85 11.19 -9.30 7.65
N LYS A 86 10.63 -8.21 8.17
CA LYS A 86 11.31 -6.93 8.30
C LYS A 86 11.03 -6.31 9.65
N GLU A 87 12.09 -5.93 10.35
CA GLU A 87 11.99 -5.20 11.61
C GLU A 87 11.63 -3.73 11.38
N ARG A 88 10.95 -3.16 12.37
CA ARG A 88 10.54 -1.76 12.37
C ARG A 88 11.75 -0.87 12.60
N ASP A 89 12.24 -0.24 11.53
CA ASP A 89 13.06 0.96 11.66
C ASP A 89 12.14 2.19 11.66
N ARG A 90 12.10 2.93 12.77
CA ARG A 90 11.09 3.99 12.98
C ARG A 90 11.11 5.03 11.86
N GLN A 91 12.29 5.55 11.51
CA GLN A 91 12.43 6.61 10.53
C GLN A 91 12.03 6.13 9.12
N THR A 92 12.53 4.97 8.70
CA THR A 92 12.22 4.41 7.38
C THR A 92 10.75 4.00 7.28
N THR A 93 10.19 3.42 8.35
CA THR A 93 8.77 3.03 8.41
C THR A 93 7.87 4.26 8.27
N GLU A 94 8.15 5.33 9.01
CA GLU A 94 7.40 6.59 8.92
C GLU A 94 7.47 7.20 7.51
N GLN A 95 8.61 7.11 6.82
CA GLN A 95 8.73 7.57 5.43
C GLN A 95 7.83 6.77 4.47
N HIS A 96 7.82 5.44 4.59
CA HIS A 96 6.98 4.59 3.75
C HIS A 96 5.49 4.80 4.01
N LEU A 97 5.08 4.87 5.27
CA LEU A 97 3.70 5.18 5.66
C LEU A 97 3.25 6.53 5.10
N ASN A 98 4.05 7.57 5.32
CA ASN A 98 3.76 8.91 4.80
C ASN A 98 3.64 8.91 3.28
N ARG A 99 4.51 8.19 2.56
CA ARG A 99 4.40 8.10 1.10
C ARG A 99 3.06 7.50 0.68
N ILE A 100 2.62 6.42 1.31
CA ILE A 100 1.35 5.77 0.99
C ILE A 100 0.19 6.71 1.28
N TYR A 101 0.11 7.26 2.49
CA TYR A 101 -1.01 8.12 2.86
C TYR A 101 -1.11 9.36 1.99
N LYS A 102 0.02 10.01 1.73
CA LYS A 102 0.03 11.19 0.85
C LYS A 102 -0.35 10.83 -0.58
N SER A 103 0.19 9.76 -1.13
CA SER A 103 -0.07 9.37 -2.52
C SER A 103 -1.52 8.96 -2.75
N LEU A 104 -2.16 8.29 -1.78
CA LEU A 104 -3.50 7.76 -1.95
C LEU A 104 -4.60 8.71 -1.49
N PHE A 105 -4.33 9.51 -0.45
CA PHE A 105 -5.37 10.17 0.33
C PHE A 105 -5.14 11.66 0.58
N GLN A 106 -4.03 12.24 0.12
CA GLN A 106 -3.82 13.68 0.21
C GLN A 106 -4.29 14.36 -1.08
N ALA A 107 -5.44 15.03 -1.01
CA ALA A 107 -5.90 15.89 -2.08
C ALA A 107 -4.98 17.11 -2.27
N ALA A 108 -4.95 17.65 -3.49
CA ALA A 108 -4.21 18.87 -3.78
C ALA A 108 -4.68 20.02 -2.88
N GLY A 109 -3.74 20.75 -2.28
CA GLY A 109 -4.01 21.87 -1.37
C GLY A 109 -4.34 21.48 0.07
N TRP A 110 -4.48 20.20 0.39
CA TRP A 110 -4.70 19.76 1.77
C TRP A 110 -3.38 19.56 2.52
N LYS A 111 -3.36 19.91 3.81
CA LYS A 111 -2.16 19.71 4.66
C LYS A 111 -1.96 18.25 5.06
N ASN A 112 -3.06 17.54 5.31
CA ASN A 112 -3.05 16.18 5.83
C ASN A 112 -3.87 15.24 4.92
N PRO A 113 -3.47 13.96 4.78
CA PRO A 113 -4.27 12.93 4.11
C PRO A 113 -5.59 12.65 4.85
N VAL A 114 -6.65 12.29 4.10
CA VAL A 114 -7.94 11.84 4.65
C VAL A 114 -8.15 10.38 4.30
N ILE A 115 -7.84 9.50 5.26
CA ILE A 115 -7.88 8.05 5.05
C ILE A 115 -9.31 7.55 5.34
N PRO A 116 -10.01 6.94 4.37
CA PRO A 116 -11.35 6.40 4.60
C PRO A 116 -11.30 5.13 5.45
N ASP A 117 -12.34 4.87 6.26
CA ASP A 117 -12.36 3.70 7.17
C ASP A 117 -12.18 2.37 6.42
N SER A 118 -12.80 2.24 5.25
CA SER A 118 -12.69 1.06 4.38
C SER A 118 -11.26 0.76 3.91
N PHE A 119 -10.31 1.70 4.05
CA PHE A 119 -8.91 1.43 3.76
C PHE A 119 -8.31 0.46 4.78
N TRP A 120 -8.67 0.57 6.06
CA TRP A 120 -8.07 -0.23 7.13
C TRP A 120 -8.45 -1.71 7.05
N GLU A 121 -9.48 -2.03 6.28
CA GLU A 121 -9.92 -3.39 5.97
C GLU A 121 -9.15 -4.01 4.78
N THR A 122 -8.38 -3.23 4.02
CA THR A 122 -7.62 -3.78 2.89
C THR A 122 -6.29 -4.39 3.35
N PRO A 123 -5.68 -5.32 2.56
CA PRO A 123 -4.37 -5.88 2.90
C PRO A 123 -3.29 -4.81 3.13
N LEU A 124 -3.30 -3.72 2.34
CA LEU A 124 -2.39 -2.61 2.57
C LEU A 124 -2.70 -1.84 3.86
N GLY A 125 -3.98 -1.61 4.17
CA GLY A 125 -4.40 -0.94 5.40
C GLY A 125 -3.96 -1.68 6.64
N ILE A 126 -4.22 -3.00 6.69
CA ILE A 126 -3.78 -3.88 7.77
C ILE A 126 -2.25 -3.84 7.90
N ALA A 127 -1.51 -3.89 6.79
CA ALA A 127 -0.04 -3.80 6.82
C ALA A 127 0.45 -2.44 7.35
N CYS A 128 -0.26 -1.35 7.04
CA CYS A 128 0.03 -0.03 7.62
C CYS A 128 -0.25 -0.03 9.13
N THR A 129 -1.36 -0.61 9.58
CA THR A 129 -1.71 -0.73 11.01
C THR A 129 -0.62 -1.47 11.77
N ILE A 130 -0.13 -2.60 11.25
CA ILE A 130 0.96 -3.38 11.86
C ILE A 130 2.23 -2.53 11.98
N ALA A 131 2.57 -1.79 10.92
CA ALA A 131 3.76 -0.94 10.90
C ALA A 131 3.67 0.25 11.87
N GLU A 132 2.48 0.82 12.06
CA GLU A 132 2.25 1.95 12.97
C GLU A 132 2.18 1.53 14.44
N LYS A 133 1.35 0.53 14.72
CA LYS A 133 0.89 0.21 16.08
C LYS A 133 1.38 -1.13 16.61
N GLY A 134 1.93 -1.98 15.74
CA GLY A 134 2.33 -3.34 16.09
C GLY A 134 1.31 -4.37 15.62
N VAL A 135 1.72 -5.65 15.63
CA VAL A 135 0.88 -6.77 15.16
C VAL A 135 -0.26 -7.06 16.13
N GLU A 136 -0.12 -6.63 17.38
CA GLU A 136 -1.10 -6.80 18.44
C GLU A 136 -2.42 -6.08 18.10
N GLU A 137 -2.37 -4.97 17.36
CA GLU A 137 -3.55 -4.20 16.96
C GLU A 137 -4.44 -4.96 15.95
N VAL A 138 -3.89 -5.93 15.21
CA VAL A 138 -4.64 -6.65 14.18
C VAL A 138 -5.20 -7.98 14.67
N TYR A 139 -5.01 -8.35 15.95
CA TYR A 139 -5.56 -9.58 16.52
C TYR A 139 -7.07 -9.75 16.33
N PRO A 140 -7.92 -8.70 16.49
CA PRO A 140 -9.35 -8.84 16.21
C PRO A 140 -9.64 -9.22 14.75
N ILE A 141 -8.85 -8.70 13.81
CA ILE A 141 -8.98 -9.02 12.39
C ILE A 141 -8.56 -10.48 12.14
N LEU A 142 -7.49 -10.94 12.79
CA LEU A 142 -7.03 -12.33 12.67
C LEU A 142 -8.07 -13.33 13.18
N ASP A 143 -8.84 -12.97 14.22
CA ASP A 143 -9.94 -13.79 14.74
C ASP A 143 -11.10 -13.91 13.73
N GLU A 144 -11.36 -12.90 12.91
CA GLU A 144 -12.40 -12.95 11.86
C GLU A 144 -11.98 -13.79 10.63
N MET A 145 -10.68 -13.91 10.38
CA MET A 145 -10.13 -14.66 9.24
C MET A 145 -9.98 -16.16 9.48
N LYS A 146 -10.05 -16.60 10.74
CA LYS A 146 -9.81 -17.98 11.18
C LYS A 146 -11.09 -18.79 11.27
#